data_AF-K0JK74-F1
#
_entry.id   AF-K0JK74-F1
#
_cell.length_a   1.000
_cell.length_b   1.000
_cell.length_c   1.000
_cell.angle_alpha   90.00
_cell.angle_beta   90.00
_cell.angle_gamma   90.00
#
_symmetry.space_group_name_H-M   'P 1'
#
loop_
_entity.id
_entity.type
_entity.pdbx_description
1 polymer ?
#
loop_
_entity_poly.entity_id
_entity_poly.type
_entity_poly.pdbx_seq_one_letter_code
_entity_poly.pdbx_strand_id
1 'polypeptide(L)'
;MKRNIILFFTIFSTILLAQEDFSVPMTPSKDEQLDIVAKYGSSLSKFDGSPKAYAQLKYCISVLDSRNKKELKEHPAYSNLGDVYMYGAIYLQKEYNEEKIIEMYNKALELRGDPNSYYSLAIIYKNKYDKAVKNNDAAKEVEYGKKVYENFDKFVLLSGSSNVKKYKDILDYFRTYK
;
A
#
# COMPACT_ATOMS: atom_id res chain seq x y z
N MET A 1 -47.25 -8.63 -32.45
CA MET A 1 -47.60 -9.01 -31.06
C MET A 1 -47.14 -10.45 -30.85
N LYS A 2 -46.41 -10.72 -29.75
CA LYS A 2 -45.86 -12.03 -29.28
C LYS A 2 -44.62 -12.54 -30.06
N ARG A 3 -43.39 -12.26 -29.61
CA ARG A 3 -42.54 -12.82 -28.52
C ARG A 3 -42.03 -14.26 -28.76
N ASN A 4 -40.70 -14.34 -28.93
CA ASN A 4 -39.79 -15.49 -28.95
C ASN A 4 -40.06 -16.53 -27.85
N ILE A 5 -39.60 -17.77 -28.05
CA ILE A 5 -38.87 -18.52 -27.02
C ILE A 5 -37.79 -19.41 -27.64
N ILE A 6 -36.64 -19.39 -26.96
CA ILE A 6 -35.36 -20.07 -27.18
C ILE A 6 -35.43 -21.50 -26.62
N LEU A 7 -34.84 -22.46 -27.33
CA LEU A 7 -34.46 -23.76 -26.81
C LEU A 7 -32.97 -23.69 -26.39
N PHE A 8 -32.69 -23.80 -25.10
CA PHE A 8 -31.37 -24.21 -24.64
C PHE A 8 -31.52 -25.16 -23.44
N PHE A 9 -31.08 -26.38 -23.69
CA PHE A 9 -30.90 -27.45 -22.72
C PHE A 9 -29.73 -27.11 -21.80
N THR A 10 -29.92 -27.20 -20.48
CA THR A 10 -28.83 -27.55 -19.57
C THR A 10 -29.38 -28.48 -18.49
N ILE A 11 -28.80 -29.67 -18.44
CA ILE A 11 -29.05 -30.74 -17.48
C ILE A 11 -28.17 -30.43 -16.27
N PHE A 12 -28.70 -30.40 -15.05
CA PHE A 12 -27.90 -30.79 -13.88
C PHE A 12 -28.79 -31.45 -12.81
N SER A 13 -28.40 -32.69 -12.55
CA SER A 13 -28.78 -33.69 -11.55
C SER A 13 -29.62 -33.24 -10.34
N THR A 14 -30.69 -34.00 -10.07
CA THR A 14 -31.37 -34.04 -8.78
C THR A 14 -30.42 -34.57 -7.70
N ILE A 15 -30.00 -33.71 -6.78
CA ILE A 15 -29.40 -34.13 -5.50
C ILE A 15 -30.41 -33.85 -4.40
N LEU A 16 -30.61 -34.89 -3.59
CA LEU A 16 -31.46 -35.02 -2.43
C LEU A 16 -31.31 -33.81 -1.47
N LEU A 17 -32.43 -33.19 -1.12
CA LEU A 17 -32.50 -32.06 -0.17
C LEU A 17 -32.09 -32.49 1.24
N ALA A 18 -30.86 -32.15 1.65
CA ALA A 18 -30.62 -31.73 3.01
C ALA A 18 -30.93 -30.22 3.07
N GLN A 19 -31.63 -29.76 4.10
CA GLN A 19 -31.81 -28.32 4.36
C GLN A 19 -30.44 -27.70 4.66
N GLU A 20 -29.72 -27.27 3.64
CA GLU A 20 -28.75 -26.19 3.79
C GLU A 20 -29.54 -24.90 3.64
N ASP A 21 -29.55 -24.08 4.70
CA ASP A 21 -30.07 -22.72 4.64
C ASP A 21 -29.49 -22.05 3.39
N PHE A 22 -30.37 -21.68 2.46
CA PHE A 22 -30.02 -20.93 1.27
C PHE A 22 -29.60 -19.51 1.70
N SER A 23 -28.39 -19.39 2.25
CA SER A 23 -27.74 -18.12 2.47
C SER A 23 -27.18 -17.68 1.12
N VAL A 24 -27.88 -16.74 0.47
CA VAL A 24 -27.27 -16.01 -0.65
C VAL A 24 -25.98 -15.40 -0.10
N PRO A 25 -24.80 -15.68 -0.67
CA PRO A 25 -23.57 -15.06 -0.21
C PRO A 25 -23.71 -13.54 -0.36
N MET A 26 -23.97 -12.86 0.75
CA MET A 26 -24.17 -11.42 0.78
C MET A 26 -22.79 -10.79 0.58
N THR A 27 -22.61 -10.09 -0.54
CA THR A 27 -21.38 -9.32 -0.77
C THR A 27 -21.28 -8.24 0.31
N PRO A 28 -20.16 -8.12 1.04
CA PRO A 28 -20.04 -7.10 2.07
C PRO A 28 -20.29 -5.71 1.48
N SER A 29 -21.01 -4.88 2.22
CA SER A 29 -21.17 -3.46 1.94
C SER A 29 -19.81 -2.75 1.88
N LYS A 30 -19.79 -1.53 1.34
CA LYS A 30 -18.52 -0.80 1.17
C LYS A 30 -17.82 -0.51 2.50
N ASP A 31 -18.58 -0.24 3.55
CA ASP A 31 -18.07 0.03 4.89
C ASP A 31 -17.53 -1.26 5.53
N GLU A 32 -18.27 -2.37 5.40
CA GLU A 32 -17.81 -3.68 5.88
C GLU A 32 -16.51 -4.13 5.20
N GLN A 33 -16.31 -3.79 3.91
CA GLN A 33 -15.03 -4.07 3.23
C GLN A 33 -13.87 -3.30 3.86
N LEU A 34 -14.06 -2.04 4.24
CA LEU A 34 -13.01 -1.26 4.90
C LEU A 34 -12.73 -1.77 6.32
N ASP A 35 -13.75 -2.22 7.04
CA ASP A 35 -13.56 -2.90 8.33
C ASP A 35 -12.74 -4.19 8.20
N ILE A 36 -13.02 -5.00 7.17
CA ILE A 36 -12.23 -6.21 6.87
C ILE A 36 -10.78 -5.85 6.58
N VAL A 37 -10.55 -4.81 5.77
CA VAL A 37 -9.20 -4.35 5.42
C VAL A 37 -8.47 -3.79 6.65
N ALA A 38 -9.13 -2.99 7.48
CA ALA A 38 -8.56 -2.46 8.72
C ALA A 38 -8.20 -3.57 9.71
N LYS A 39 -9.06 -4.58 9.83
CA LYS A 39 -8.78 -5.77 10.64
C LYS A 39 -7.58 -6.53 10.11
N TYR A 40 -7.50 -6.75 8.80
CA TYR A 40 -6.32 -7.36 8.20
C TYR A 40 -5.06 -6.54 8.45
N GLY A 41 -5.13 -5.22 8.25
CA GLY A 41 -4.05 -4.26 8.54
C GLY A 41 -3.47 -4.43 9.93
N SER A 42 -4.32 -4.55 10.95
CA SER A 42 -3.89 -4.76 12.35
C SER A 42 -3.15 -6.08 12.60
N SER A 43 -3.28 -7.05 11.70
CA SER A 43 -2.67 -8.39 11.82
C SER A 43 -1.38 -8.56 11.00
N LEU A 44 -1.00 -7.56 10.21
CA LEU A 44 0.13 -7.63 9.28
C LEU A 44 1.49 -7.84 9.94
N SER A 45 1.64 -7.54 11.23
CA SER A 45 2.83 -7.90 12.01
C SER A 45 3.12 -9.41 12.01
N LYS A 46 2.13 -10.24 11.66
CA LYS A 46 2.24 -11.70 11.53
C LYS A 46 2.20 -12.17 10.06
N PHE A 47 2.51 -11.29 9.11
CA PHE A 47 2.53 -11.66 7.69
C PHE A 47 3.54 -12.79 7.44
N ASP A 48 3.04 -13.94 7.01
CA ASP A 48 3.82 -15.17 6.90
C ASP A 48 4.41 -15.41 5.50
N GLY A 49 4.11 -14.54 4.54
CA GLY A 49 4.55 -14.69 3.15
C GLY A 49 3.93 -15.89 2.42
N SER A 50 2.90 -16.53 2.98
CA SER A 50 2.19 -17.60 2.30
C SER A 50 1.47 -17.08 1.04
N PRO A 51 1.21 -17.93 0.03
CA PRO A 51 0.42 -17.54 -1.13
C PRO A 51 -0.95 -16.94 -0.76
N LYS A 52 -1.56 -17.44 0.32
CA LYS A 52 -2.81 -16.91 0.87
C LYS A 52 -2.64 -15.50 1.42
N ALA A 53 -1.57 -15.25 2.20
CA ALA A 53 -1.29 -13.92 2.73
C ALA A 53 -1.03 -12.90 1.60
N TYR A 54 -0.27 -13.28 0.57
CA TYR A 54 -0.08 -12.44 -0.62
C TYR A 54 -1.39 -12.15 -1.36
N ALA A 55 -2.25 -13.16 -1.55
CA ALA A 55 -3.55 -12.97 -2.19
C ALA A 55 -4.44 -12.02 -1.38
N GLN A 56 -4.46 -12.17 -0.05
CA GLN A 56 -5.24 -11.31 0.83
C GLN A 56 -4.71 -9.87 0.85
N LEU A 57 -3.39 -9.67 0.86
CA LEU A 57 -2.77 -8.36 0.77
C LEU A 57 -3.15 -7.65 -0.53
N LYS A 58 -3.07 -8.35 -1.67
CA LYS A 58 -3.47 -7.80 -2.98
C LYS A 58 -4.95 -7.46 -3.04
N TYR A 59 -5.82 -8.30 -2.48
CA TYR A 59 -7.25 -8.00 -2.35
C TYR A 59 -7.48 -6.73 -1.51
N CYS A 60 -6.81 -6.61 -0.35
CA CYS A 60 -6.97 -5.43 0.49
C CYS A 60 -6.51 -4.14 -0.22
N ILE A 61 -5.40 -4.20 -0.95
CA ILE A 61 -4.92 -3.07 -1.75
C ILE A 61 -5.92 -2.69 -2.85
N SER A 62 -6.54 -3.65 -3.54
CA SER A 62 -7.54 -3.33 -4.57
C SER A 62 -8.80 -2.69 -3.99
N VAL A 63 -9.21 -3.11 -2.79
CA VAL A 63 -10.29 -2.45 -2.04
C VAL A 63 -9.92 -1.00 -1.73
N LEU A 64 -8.72 -0.75 -1.18
CA LEU A 64 -8.27 0.62 -0.87
C LEU A 64 -8.15 1.50 -2.12
N ASP A 65 -7.57 0.98 -3.20
CA ASP A 65 -7.39 1.71 -4.47
C ASP A 65 -8.73 2.05 -5.16
N SER A 66 -9.81 1.33 -4.82
CA SER A 66 -11.16 1.64 -5.29
C SER A 66 -11.87 2.75 -4.50
N ARG A 67 -11.28 3.22 -3.40
CA ARG A 67 -11.82 4.27 -2.54
C ARG A 67 -11.12 5.60 -2.79
N ASN A 68 -11.85 6.68 -2.50
CA ASN A 68 -11.23 7.99 -2.50
C ASN A 68 -10.54 8.25 -1.16
N LYS A 69 -9.55 9.16 -1.18
CA LYS A 69 -8.74 9.49 0.00
C LYS A 69 -9.56 10.00 1.19
N LYS A 70 -10.65 10.73 0.96
CA LYS A 70 -11.49 11.28 2.03
C LYS A 70 -12.16 10.16 2.81
N GLU A 71 -12.77 9.21 2.10
CA GLU A 71 -13.39 8.01 2.68
C GLU A 71 -12.40 7.21 3.53
N LEU A 72 -11.18 6.99 3.02
CA LEU A 72 -10.15 6.26 3.77
C LEU A 72 -9.75 6.98 5.07
N LYS A 73 -9.74 8.32 5.10
CA LYS A 73 -9.38 9.11 6.28
C LYS A 73 -10.50 9.26 7.30
N GLU A 74 -11.76 9.15 6.87
CA GLU A 74 -12.92 9.20 7.76
C GLU A 74 -13.13 7.87 8.51
N HIS A 75 -12.54 6.78 8.02
CA HIS A 75 -12.60 5.48 8.69
C HIS A 75 -11.90 5.53 10.07
N PRO A 76 -12.52 5.02 11.16
CA PRO A 76 -11.97 5.14 12.52
C PRO A 76 -10.62 4.45 12.69
N ALA A 77 -10.34 3.42 11.91
CA ALA A 77 -9.06 2.70 11.88
C ALA A 77 -8.19 3.03 10.64
N TYR A 78 -8.24 4.26 10.14
CA TYR A 78 -7.50 4.68 8.94
C TYR A 78 -5.99 4.39 9.00
N SER A 79 -5.37 4.40 10.20
CA SER A 79 -3.96 4.04 10.37
C SER A 79 -3.67 2.60 9.94
N ASN A 80 -4.59 1.67 10.20
CA ASN A 80 -4.44 0.26 9.81
C ASN A 80 -4.61 0.08 8.29
N LEU A 81 -5.41 0.94 7.64
CA LEU A 81 -5.48 0.99 6.18
C LEU A 81 -4.14 1.46 5.60
N GLY A 82 -3.48 2.41 6.27
CA GLY A 82 -2.12 2.83 5.95
C GLY A 82 -1.09 1.69 6.06
N ASP A 83 -1.22 0.83 7.08
CA ASP A 83 -0.34 -0.34 7.24
C ASP A 83 -0.46 -1.30 6.05
N VAL A 84 -1.66 -1.48 5.48
CA VAL A 84 -1.85 -2.31 4.28
C VAL A 84 -1.05 -1.79 3.10
N TYR A 85 -1.03 -0.47 2.88
CA TYR A 85 -0.20 0.12 1.82
C TYR A 85 1.29 -0.04 2.11
N MET A 86 1.73 0.21 3.35
CA MET A 86 3.14 0.06 3.75
C MET A 86 3.62 -1.39 3.54
N TYR A 87 2.85 -2.38 4.01
CA TYR A 87 3.18 -3.80 3.83
C TYR A 87 3.12 -4.21 2.37
N GLY A 88 2.17 -3.67 1.60
CA GLY A 88 2.13 -3.85 0.17
C GLY A 88 3.43 -3.37 -0.51
N ALA A 89 3.93 -2.19 -0.12
CA ALA A 89 5.20 -1.66 -0.61
C ALA A 89 6.42 -2.49 -0.18
N ILE A 90 6.34 -3.20 0.95
CA ILE A 90 7.41 -4.09 1.44
C ILE A 90 7.40 -5.43 0.70
N TYR A 91 6.25 -6.09 0.62
CA TYR A 91 6.17 -7.48 0.18
C TYR A 91 5.93 -7.65 -1.32
N LEU A 92 5.36 -6.65 -2.01
CA LEU A 92 5.05 -6.73 -3.45
C LEU A 92 6.12 -6.10 -4.36
N GLN A 93 7.33 -5.82 -3.83
CA GLN A 93 8.43 -5.21 -4.60
C GLN A 93 8.87 -6.00 -5.83
N LYS A 94 8.64 -7.32 -5.85
CA LYS A 94 8.93 -8.18 -7.01
C LYS A 94 7.84 -8.14 -8.08
N GLU A 95 6.61 -7.78 -7.70
CA GLU A 95 5.45 -7.72 -8.60
C GLU A 95 5.27 -6.31 -9.18
N TYR A 96 5.74 -5.27 -8.49
CA TYR A 96 5.51 -3.88 -8.84
C TYR A 96 6.80 -3.14 -9.23
N ASN A 97 6.65 -2.17 -10.14
CA ASN A 97 7.73 -1.27 -10.49
C ASN A 97 7.99 -0.24 -9.36
N GLU A 98 9.15 0.41 -9.43
CA GLU A 98 9.60 1.38 -8.41
C GLU A 98 8.58 2.51 -8.19
N GLU A 99 7.94 3.02 -9.23
CA GLU A 99 6.93 4.09 -9.12
C GLU A 99 5.68 3.65 -8.36
N LYS A 100 5.20 2.43 -8.58
CA LYS A 100 4.07 1.89 -7.81
C LYS A 100 4.46 1.66 -6.34
N ILE A 101 5.69 1.25 -6.06
CA ILE A 101 6.20 1.13 -4.68
C ILE A 101 6.27 2.50 -3.99
N ILE A 102 6.75 3.54 -4.70
CA ILE A 102 6.73 4.92 -4.21
C ILE A 102 5.30 5.40 -3.94
N GLU A 103 4.36 5.15 -4.86
CA GLU A 103 2.94 5.47 -4.70
C GLU A 103 2.36 4.84 -3.43
N MET A 104 2.68 3.57 -3.17
CA MET A 104 2.19 2.86 -1.99
C MET A 104 2.75 3.43 -0.68
N TYR A 105 4.05 3.72 -0.60
CA TYR A 105 4.59 4.40 0.58
C TYR A 105 3.99 5.79 0.77
N ASN A 106 3.74 6.54 -0.30
CA ASN A 106 3.06 7.83 -0.19
C ASN A 106 1.62 7.68 0.31
N LYS A 107 0.85 6.73 -0.22
CA LYS A 107 -0.51 6.43 0.26
C LYS A 107 -0.52 5.99 1.73
N ALA A 108 0.47 5.20 2.15
CA ALA A 108 0.67 4.87 3.56
C ALA A 108 0.91 6.14 4.39
N LEU A 109 1.82 7.02 3.97
CA LEU A 109 2.14 8.28 4.65
C LEU A 109 0.97 9.27 4.72
N GLU A 110 0.11 9.26 3.71
CA GLU A 110 -1.11 10.07 3.71
C GLU A 110 -2.11 9.65 4.78
N LEU A 111 -2.14 8.36 5.12
CA LEU A 111 -3.00 7.77 6.15
C LEU A 111 -2.32 7.72 7.51
N ARG A 112 -1.02 7.42 7.58
CA ARG A 112 -0.23 7.38 8.82
C ARG A 112 1.16 7.93 8.59
N GLY A 113 1.57 8.94 9.35
CA GLY A 113 2.94 9.47 9.28
C GLY A 113 3.93 8.55 10.01
N ASP A 114 4.24 7.39 9.44
CA ASP A 114 5.17 6.43 10.07
C ASP A 114 6.63 6.64 9.61
N PRO A 115 7.60 6.48 10.53
CA PRO A 115 9.02 6.70 10.22
C PRO A 115 9.57 5.70 9.20
N ASN A 116 9.06 4.47 9.13
CA ASN A 116 9.62 3.43 8.26
C ASN A 116 9.34 3.73 6.78
N SER A 117 8.13 4.20 6.46
CA SER A 117 7.78 4.63 5.10
C SER A 117 8.64 5.80 4.64
N TYR A 118 8.89 6.79 5.50
CA TYR A 118 9.83 7.88 5.22
C TYR A 118 11.25 7.37 4.96
N TYR A 119 11.75 6.46 5.80
CA TYR A 119 13.08 5.87 5.60
C TYR A 119 13.18 5.12 4.26
N SER A 120 12.19 4.29 3.93
CA SER A 120 12.14 3.55 2.68
C SER A 120 12.14 4.48 1.46
N LEU A 121 11.33 5.55 1.47
CA LEU A 121 11.34 6.55 0.41
C LEU A 121 12.68 7.26 0.29
N ALA A 122 13.32 7.62 1.41
CA ALA A 122 14.66 8.22 1.39
C ALA A 122 15.69 7.31 0.71
N ILE A 123 15.66 6.01 0.96
CA ILE A 123 16.54 5.03 0.31
C ILE A 123 16.24 4.92 -1.19
N ILE A 124 14.97 4.85 -1.59
CA ILE A 124 14.59 4.81 -3.01
C ILE A 124 15.08 6.07 -3.74
N TYR A 125 14.84 7.25 -3.18
CA TYR A 125 15.31 8.50 -3.78
C TYR A 125 16.82 8.64 -3.76
N LYS A 126 17.52 8.07 -2.76
CA LYS A 126 18.98 8.03 -2.76
C LYS A 126 19.50 7.21 -3.94
N ASN A 127 18.90 6.06 -4.22
CA ASN A 127 19.29 5.25 -5.37
C ASN A 127 19.02 5.98 -6.70
N LYS A 128 17.92 6.73 -6.80
CA LYS A 128 17.63 7.59 -7.96
C LYS A 128 18.63 8.75 -8.08
N TYR A 129 19.01 9.39 -6.97
CA TYR A 129 20.04 10.41 -6.89
C TYR A 129 21.39 9.89 -7.38
N ASP A 130 21.85 8.75 -6.86
CA ASP A 130 23.14 8.15 -7.24
C ASP A 130 23.17 7.84 -8.76
N LYS A 131 22.05 7.39 -9.34
CA LYS A 131 21.91 7.18 -10.79
C LYS A 131 21.97 8.49 -11.57
N ALA A 132 21.34 9.56 -11.07
CA ALA A 132 21.37 10.87 -11.72
C ALA A 132 22.79 11.45 -11.76
N VAL A 133 23.51 11.37 -10.63
CA VAL A 133 24.94 11.75 -10.54
C VAL A 133 25.76 10.96 -11.56
N LYS A 134 25.61 9.63 -11.60
CA LYS A 134 26.35 8.77 -12.55
C LYS A 134 26.08 9.14 -14.01
N ASN A 135 24.86 9.57 -14.32
CA ASN A 135 24.45 9.93 -15.67
C ASN A 135 24.68 11.42 -16.01
N ASN A 136 25.26 12.20 -15.09
CA ASN A 136 25.44 13.66 -15.21
C ASN A 136 24.11 14.41 -15.47
N ASP A 137 23.01 13.93 -14.89
CA ASP A 137 21.70 14.59 -14.97
C ASP A 137 21.51 15.53 -13.76
N ALA A 138 22.00 16.76 -13.89
CA ALA A 138 21.98 17.75 -12.81
C ALA A 138 20.57 18.11 -12.34
N ALA A 139 19.57 18.10 -13.24
CA ALA A 139 18.20 18.41 -12.87
C ALA A 139 17.61 17.31 -11.96
N LYS A 140 17.83 16.05 -12.32
CA LYS A 140 17.41 14.90 -11.50
C LYS A 140 18.21 14.74 -10.23
N GLU A 141 19.49 15.08 -10.25
CA GLU A 141 20.33 15.13 -9.05
C GLU A 141 19.71 16.06 -7.99
N VAL A 142 19.37 17.29 -8.38
CA VAL A 142 18.73 18.25 -7.47
C VAL A 142 17.36 17.76 -7.01
N GLU A 143 16.51 17.28 -7.94
CA GLU A 143 15.17 16.78 -7.61
C GLU A 143 15.22 15.64 -6.58
N TYR A 144 16.07 14.64 -6.82
CA TYR A 144 16.14 13.47 -5.96
C TYR A 144 16.90 13.76 -4.67
N GLY A 145 17.94 14.59 -4.70
CA GLY A 145 18.66 15.04 -3.51
C GLY A 145 17.72 15.74 -2.51
N LYS A 146 16.83 16.61 -3.01
CA LYS A 146 15.78 17.23 -2.19
C LYS A 146 14.85 16.21 -1.55
N LYS A 147 14.38 15.24 -2.34
CA LYS A 147 13.48 14.18 -1.84
C LYS A 147 14.15 13.27 -0.82
N VAL A 148 15.46 13.00 -0.95
CA VAL A 148 16.24 12.31 0.10
C VAL A 148 16.22 13.11 1.39
N TYR A 149 16.56 14.40 1.33
CA TYR A 149 16.55 15.27 2.51
C TYR A 149 15.19 15.30 3.20
N GLU A 150 14.12 15.61 2.47
CA GLU A 150 12.76 15.76 3.01
C GLU A 150 12.28 14.47 3.70
N ASN A 151 12.45 13.31 3.07
CA ASN A 151 12.01 12.04 3.64
C ASN A 151 12.90 11.61 4.82
N PHE A 152 14.21 11.77 4.70
CA PHE A 152 15.14 11.35 5.74
C PHE A 152 15.03 12.23 6.99
N ASP A 153 14.81 13.54 6.84
CA ASP A 153 14.56 14.48 7.94
C ASP A 153 13.30 14.08 8.73
N LYS A 154 12.20 13.77 8.02
CA LYS A 154 10.97 13.25 8.65
C LYS A 154 11.20 11.94 9.39
N PHE A 155 11.95 11.00 8.80
CA PHE A 155 12.33 9.77 9.50
C PHE A 155 13.11 10.04 10.79
N VAL A 156 14.15 10.88 10.73
CA VAL A 156 15.00 11.19 11.89
C VAL A 156 14.18 11.85 13.01
N LEU A 157 13.31 12.78 12.64
CA LEU A 157 12.40 13.46 13.57
C LEU A 157 11.43 12.48 14.25
N LEU A 158 10.74 11.65 13.47
CA LEU A 158 9.69 10.75 13.97
C LEU A 158 10.24 9.50 14.68
N SER A 159 11.44 9.05 14.33
CA SER A 159 12.10 7.91 15.00
C SER A 159 12.84 8.30 16.28
N GLY A 160 12.99 9.59 16.57
CA GLY A 160 13.81 10.06 17.70
C GLY A 160 15.32 9.86 17.48
N SER A 161 15.75 9.60 16.26
CA SER A 161 17.16 9.28 15.94
C SER A 161 18.03 10.50 15.67
N SER A 162 17.61 11.70 16.07
CA SER A 162 18.29 12.97 15.80
C SER A 162 19.72 13.05 16.34
N ASN A 163 20.04 12.28 17.39
CA ASN A 163 21.38 12.25 17.98
C ASN A 163 22.34 11.25 17.34
N VAL A 164 21.88 10.43 16.37
CA VAL A 164 22.72 9.45 15.70
C VAL A 164 23.64 10.17 14.72
N LYS A 165 24.96 10.13 14.98
CA LYS A 165 25.97 10.83 14.16
C LYS A 165 25.83 10.53 12.67
N LYS A 166 25.69 9.26 12.29
CA LYS A 166 25.50 8.84 10.89
C LYS A 166 24.35 9.58 10.22
N TYR A 167 23.25 9.81 10.93
CA TYR A 167 22.07 10.46 10.36
C TYR A 167 22.25 11.97 10.24
N LYS A 168 22.98 12.60 11.18
CA LYS A 168 23.42 13.99 11.04
C LYS A 168 24.29 14.18 9.80
N ASP A 169 25.29 13.32 9.63
CA ASP A 169 26.21 13.37 8.48
C ASP A 169 25.43 13.28 7.13
N ILE A 170 24.42 12.39 7.04
CA ILE A 170 23.56 12.28 5.85
C ILE A 170 22.72 13.55 5.64
N LEU A 171 22.09 14.07 6.71
CA LEU A 171 21.27 15.28 6.62
C LEU A 171 22.09 16.50 6.23
N ASP A 172 23.30 16.65 6.77
CA ASP A 172 24.18 17.77 6.44
C ASP A 172 24.64 17.72 4.97
N TYR A 173 24.91 16.52 4.43
CA TYR A 173 25.20 16.36 3.00
C TYR A 173 24.01 16.77 2.12
N PHE A 174 22.81 16.25 2.41
CA PHE A 174 21.64 16.49 1.55
C PHE A 174 20.95 17.85 1.80
N ARG A 175 21.27 18.57 2.89
CA ARG A 175 20.72 19.91 3.18
C ARG A 175 21.06 20.93 2.09
N THR A 176 22.12 20.72 1.32
CA THR A 176 22.49 21.57 0.18
C THR A 176 21.45 21.56 -0.95
N TYR A 177 20.55 20.59 -0.97
CA TYR A 177 19.46 20.45 -1.94
C TYR A 177 18.10 20.96 -1.44
N LYS A 178 18.04 21.58 -0.25
CA LYS A 178 16.81 22.09 0.38
C LYS A 178 16.18 23.24 -0.41
#